data_AF-A0A5A7MP16-F1
#
_entry.id   AF-A0A5A7MP16-F1
#
_cell.length_a   1.000
_cell.length_b   1.000
_cell.length_c   1.000
_cell.angle_alpha   90.00
_cell.angle_beta   90.00
_cell.angle_gamma   90.00
#
_symmetry.space_group_name_H-M   'P 1'
#
loop_
_entity.id
_entity.type
_entity.pdbx_description
1 polymer ?
#
loop_
_entity_poly.entity_id
_entity_poly.type
_entity_poly.pdbx_seq_one_letter_code
_entity_poly.pdbx_strand_id
1 'polypeptide(L)'
;MTLFVFLGMAACALALTAFALFRTPRSGDRKAGDLAIYRQQLSELEADQNRALIGAEEARAARIEIERRILALDSPKYSESTRQSASHPFAILMGVAVLLALSYPLYRHLGAPGTKSAPLHRQPPLPSPPPPMADLISPLCSINWKRV
;
A
#
# COMPACT_ATOMS: atom_id res chain seq x y z
N MET A 1 13.88 21.04 -15.90
CA MET A 1 12.41 21.16 -16.01
C MET A 1 11.66 20.01 -15.34
N THR A 2 11.99 18.74 -15.64
CA THR A 2 11.30 17.57 -15.06
C THR A 2 11.36 17.51 -13.53
N LEU A 3 12.51 17.82 -12.93
CA LEU A 3 12.72 17.84 -11.47
C LEU A 3 11.77 18.80 -10.72
N PHE A 4 11.50 19.98 -11.29
CA PHE A 4 10.60 20.97 -10.69
C PHE A 4 9.14 20.53 -10.74
N VAL A 5 8.74 19.80 -11.78
CA VAL A 5 7.39 19.24 -11.92
C VAL A 5 7.16 18.14 -10.89
N PHE A 6 8.13 17.24 -10.69
CA PHE A 6 8.04 16.21 -9.64
C PHE A 6 8.02 16.80 -8.23
N LEU A 7 8.87 17.80 -7.97
CA LEU A 7 8.90 18.49 -6.68
C LEU A 7 7.56 19.19 -6.39
N GLY A 8 6.99 19.85 -7.39
CA GLY A 8 5.69 20.51 -7.29
C GLY A 8 4.56 19.51 -7.02
N MET A 9 4.53 18.37 -7.72
CA MET A 9 3.51 17.35 -7.52
C MET A 9 3.62 16.68 -6.14
N ALA A 10 4.84 16.39 -5.68
CA ALA A 10 5.08 15.86 -4.35
C ALA A 10 4.66 16.86 -3.25
N ALA A 11 4.98 18.14 -3.42
CA ALA A 11 4.57 19.19 -2.50
C ALA A 11 3.04 19.35 -2.46
N CYS A 12 2.36 19.25 -3.61
CA CYS A 12 0.91 19.32 -3.68
C CYS A 12 0.24 18.12 -2.99
N ALA A 13 0.76 16.91 -3.20
CA ALA A 13 0.28 15.71 -2.51
C ALA A 13 0.48 15.79 -0.99
N LEU A 14 1.65 16.27 -0.54
CA LEU A 14 1.93 16.54 0.88
C LEU A 14 0.97 17.60 1.45
N ALA A 15 0.72 18.69 0.71
CA ALA A 15 -0.17 19.75 1.13
C ALA A 15 -1.63 19.27 1.26
N LEU A 16 -2.12 18.49 0.31
CA LEU A 16 -3.47 17.91 0.35
C LEU A 16 -3.62 16.89 1.49
N THR A 17 -2.60 16.07 1.71
CA THR A 17 -2.57 15.08 2.80
C THR A 17 -2.53 15.77 4.16
N ALA A 18 -1.68 16.78 4.31
CA ALA A 18 -1.61 17.61 5.50
C ALA A 18 -2.94 18.31 5.74
N PHE A 19 -3.53 18.93 4.71
CA PHE A 19 -4.83 19.58 4.81
C PHE A 19 -5.93 18.61 5.25
N ALA A 20 -5.95 17.39 4.71
CA ALA A 20 -6.91 16.35 5.10
C ALA A 20 -6.70 15.87 6.54
N LEU A 21 -5.45 15.72 6.99
CA LEU A 21 -5.12 15.37 8.38
C LEU A 21 -5.51 16.49 9.36
N PHE A 22 -5.27 17.75 8.98
CA PHE A 22 -5.59 18.91 9.81
C PHE A 22 -7.08 19.29 9.74
N ARG A 23 -7.84 18.73 8.78
CA ARG A 23 -9.30 18.78 8.74
C ARG A 23 -9.87 17.87 9.83
N THR A 24 -9.89 18.38 11.04
CA THR A 24 -10.64 17.77 12.13
C THR A 24 -12.14 17.84 11.78
N PRO A 25 -12.85 16.69 11.74
CA PRO A 25 -14.30 16.74 11.61
C PRO A 25 -14.85 17.57 12.76
N ARG A 26 -15.73 18.52 12.44
CA ARG A 26 -16.35 19.38 13.45
C ARG A 26 -17.09 18.47 14.42
N SER A 27 -16.92 18.69 15.73
CA SER A 27 -17.56 17.87 16.77
C SER A 27 -19.08 17.76 16.60
N GLY A 28 -19.72 18.77 16.00
CA GLY A 28 -21.14 18.78 15.67
C GLY A 28 -21.56 17.71 14.64
N ASP A 29 -20.78 17.47 13.58
CA ASP A 29 -21.13 16.48 12.54
C ASP A 29 -21.11 15.06 13.10
N ARG A 30 -20.16 14.79 14.01
CA ARG A 30 -20.03 13.49 14.65
C ARG A 30 -21.12 13.23 15.69
N LYS A 31 -21.47 14.24 16.51
CA LYS A 31 -22.63 14.17 17.41
C LYS A 31 -23.92 13.87 16.66
N ALA A 32 -24.16 14.55 15.53
CA ALA A 32 -25.34 14.32 14.71
C ALA A 32 -25.38 12.88 14.15
N GLY A 33 -24.24 12.34 13.73
CA GLY A 33 -24.11 10.96 13.29
C GLY A 33 -24.43 9.94 14.40
N ASP A 34 -23.80 10.07 15.57
CA ASP A 34 -24.04 9.17 16.70
C ASP A 34 -25.50 9.25 17.19
N LEU A 35 -26.09 10.45 17.21
CA LEU A 35 -27.50 10.63 17.56
C LEU A 35 -28.44 9.91 16.58
N ALA A 36 -28.13 9.93 15.27
CA ALA A 36 -28.91 9.21 14.27
C ALA A 36 -28.85 7.69 14.50
N ILE A 37 -27.67 7.16 14.85
CA ILE A 37 -27.49 5.73 15.17
C ILE A 37 -28.31 5.34 16.40
N TYR A 38 -28.24 6.10 17.50
CA TYR A 38 -29.02 5.76 18.70
C TYR A 38 -30.53 5.85 18.48
N ARG A 39 -31.01 6.79 17.65
CA ARG A 39 -32.44 6.85 17.27
C ARG A 39 -32.87 5.62 16.47
N GLN A 40 -32.02 5.15 15.55
CA GLN A 40 -32.26 3.90 14.84
C GLN A 40 -32.32 2.71 15.81
N GLN A 41 -31.39 2.62 16.76
CA GLN A 41 -31.39 1.56 17.78
C GLN A 41 -32.66 1.54 18.63
N LEU A 42 -33.23 2.71 18.98
CA LEU A 42 -34.51 2.76 19.68
C LEU A 42 -35.66 2.20 18.82
N SER A 43 -35.66 2.47 17.53
CA SER A 43 -36.68 1.94 16.61
C SER A 43 -36.55 0.43 16.40
N GLU A 44 -35.32 -0.10 16.34
CA GLU A 44 -35.04 -1.54 16.27
C GLU A 44 -35.48 -2.22 17.57
N LEU A 45 -35.15 -1.63 18.72
CA LEU A 45 -35.57 -2.14 20.04
C LEU A 45 -37.09 -2.22 20.19
N GLU A 46 -37.82 -1.20 19.72
CA GLU A 46 -39.28 -1.19 19.74
C GLU A 46 -39.87 -2.25 18.80
N ALA A 47 -39.28 -2.41 17.60
CA ALA A 47 -39.68 -3.46 16.68
C ALA A 47 -39.43 -4.87 17.25
N ASP A 48 -38.32 -5.08 17.94
CA ASP A 48 -37.97 -6.37 18.56
C ASP A 48 -38.88 -6.68 19.76
N GLN A 49 -39.24 -5.66 20.54
CA GLN A 49 -40.23 -5.79 21.61
C GLN A 49 -41.61 -6.16 21.05
N ASN A 50 -42.04 -5.52 19.95
CA ASN A 50 -43.31 -5.81 19.29
C ASN A 50 -43.36 -7.22 18.69
N ARG A 51 -42.22 -7.76 18.27
CA ARG A 51 -42.07 -9.16 17.82
C ARG A 51 -41.94 -10.16 18.97
N ALA A 52 -41.98 -9.70 20.22
CA ALA A 52 -41.75 -10.50 21.42
C ALA A 52 -40.41 -11.26 21.43
N LEU A 53 -39.38 -10.71 20.76
CA LEU A 53 -38.03 -11.28 20.74
C LEU A 53 -37.23 -10.99 22.02
N ILE A 54 -37.62 -9.92 22.73
CA ILE A 54 -37.00 -9.46 23.98
C ILE A 54 -38.07 -9.23 25.05
N GLY A 55 -37.72 -9.44 26.32
CA GLY A 55 -38.64 -9.22 27.44
C GLY A 55 -38.94 -7.73 27.66
N ALA A 56 -40.11 -7.40 28.21
CA ALA A 56 -40.50 -6.01 28.48
C ALA A 56 -39.56 -5.28 29.47
N GLU A 57 -39.04 -6.00 30.46
CA GLU A 57 -38.07 -5.46 31.41
C GLU A 57 -36.69 -5.23 30.77
N GLU A 58 -36.24 -6.16 29.92
CA GLU A 58 -34.99 -6.05 29.17
C GLU A 58 -35.04 -4.88 28.18
N ALA A 59 -36.16 -4.75 27.44
CA ALA A 59 -36.40 -3.63 26.53
C ALA A 59 -36.38 -2.29 27.28
N ARG A 60 -36.98 -2.22 28.47
CA ARG A 60 -36.98 -0.99 29.28
C ARG A 60 -35.58 -0.64 29.76
N ALA A 61 -34.82 -1.61 30.26
CA ALA A 61 -33.44 -1.40 30.70
C ALA A 61 -32.54 -0.95 29.54
N ALA A 62 -32.66 -1.57 28.37
CA ALA A 62 -31.92 -1.19 27.17
C ALA A 62 -32.27 0.23 26.71
N ARG A 63 -33.56 0.59 26.68
CA ARG A 63 -34.02 1.95 26.35
C ARG A 63 -33.39 2.99 27.27
N ILE A 64 -33.39 2.76 28.58
CA ILE A 64 -32.80 3.68 29.56
C ILE A 64 -31.30 3.87 29.32
N GLU A 65 -30.57 2.80 28.99
CA GLU A 65 -29.13 2.90 28.71
C GLU A 65 -28.85 3.67 27.41
N ILE A 66 -29.66 3.47 26.36
CA ILE A 66 -29.53 4.22 25.11
C ILE A 66 -29.84 5.71 25.35
N GLU A 67 -30.91 6.03 26.08
CA GLU A 67 -31.25 7.41 26.45
C GLU A 67 -30.14 8.06 27.28
N ARG A 68 -29.54 7.32 28.22
CA ARG A 68 -28.38 7.79 28.99
C ARG A 68 -27.19 8.11 28.08
N ARG A 69 -26.94 7.29 27.04
CA ARG A 69 -25.86 7.52 26.05
C ARG A 69 -26.15 8.73 25.16
N ILE A 70 -27.41 8.95 24.78
CA ILE A 70 -27.82 10.15 24.05
C ILE A 70 -27.54 11.40 24.89
N LEU A 71 -27.90 11.40 26.18
CA LEU A 71 -27.61 12.52 27.09
C LEU A 71 -26.10 12.75 27.24
N ALA A 72 -25.30 11.68 27.21
CA ALA A 72 -23.84 11.78 27.29
C ALA A 72 -23.21 12.47 26.06
N LEU A 73 -23.87 12.49 24.89
CA LEU A 73 -23.39 13.17 23.69
C LEU A 73 -23.27 14.70 23.88
N ASP A 74 -24.09 15.28 24.76
CA ASP A 74 -24.06 16.71 25.08
C ASP A 74 -23.05 17.07 26.16
N SER A 75 -22.45 16.07 26.82
CA SER A 75 -21.39 16.32 27.80
C SER A 75 -20.13 16.90 27.13
N PRO A 76 -19.45 17.89 27.74
CA PRO A 76 -18.18 18.42 27.23
C PRO A 76 -17.11 17.31 27.08
N LYS A 77 -17.17 16.26 27.91
CA LYS A 77 -16.26 15.10 27.87
C LYS A 77 -16.34 14.31 26.56
N TYR A 78 -17.52 14.27 25.92
CA TYR A 78 -17.70 13.57 24.64
C TYR A 78 -16.92 14.24 23.51
N SER A 79 -16.85 15.58 23.52
CA SER A 79 -16.12 16.34 22.50
C SER A 79 -14.59 16.13 22.59
N GLU A 80 -14.08 15.90 23.79
CA GLU A 80 -12.66 15.71 24.06
C GLU A 80 -12.19 14.29 23.71
N SER A 81 -12.95 13.27 24.12
CA SER A 81 -12.72 11.86 23.74
C SER A 81 -12.77 11.65 22.22
N THR A 82 -13.68 12.34 21.53
CA THR A 82 -13.84 12.22 20.07
C THR A 82 -12.64 12.79 19.31
N ARG A 83 -11.99 13.85 19.84
CA ARG A 83 -10.81 14.47 19.22
C ARG A 83 -9.62 13.51 19.17
N GLN A 84 -9.56 12.57 20.10
CA GLN A 84 -8.49 11.58 20.23
C GLN A 84 -8.74 10.32 19.36
N SER A 85 -9.98 10.11 18.90
CA SER A 85 -10.40 8.98 18.06
C SER A 85 -10.62 9.39 16.59
N ALA A 86 -9.94 10.43 16.12
CA ALA A 86 -9.78 10.68 14.68
C ALA A 86 -8.81 9.64 14.14
N SER A 87 -9.36 8.45 13.88
CA SER A 87 -8.66 7.22 13.57
C SER A 87 -7.58 7.39 12.49
N HIS A 88 -6.46 6.70 12.70
CA HIS A 88 -5.27 6.66 11.87
C HIS A 88 -5.37 5.96 10.47
N PRO A 89 -6.41 5.20 10.05
CA PRO A 89 -6.28 4.38 8.84
C PRO A 89 -6.20 5.21 7.56
N PHE A 90 -6.81 6.40 7.53
CA PHE A 90 -6.71 7.27 6.36
C PHE A 90 -5.31 7.87 6.20
N ALA A 91 -4.66 8.23 7.31
CA ALA A 91 -3.28 8.70 7.30
C ALA A 91 -2.30 7.59 6.87
N ILE A 92 -2.54 6.36 7.32
CA ILE A 92 -1.75 5.18 6.90
C ILE A 92 -1.94 4.92 5.40
N LEU A 93 -3.18 4.93 4.91
CA LEU A 93 -3.47 4.71 3.48
C LEU A 93 -2.82 5.77 2.60
N MET A 94 -2.87 7.06 3.01
CA MET A 94 -2.18 8.15 2.32
C MET A 94 -0.67 7.99 2.36
N GLY A 95 -0.10 7.57 3.50
CA GLY A 95 1.33 7.26 3.61
C GLY A 95 1.78 6.20 2.60
N VAL A 96 1.01 5.11 2.49
CA VAL A 96 1.30 4.05 1.50
C VAL A 96 1.17 4.56 0.07
N ALA A 97 0.13 5.32 -0.24
CA ALA A 97 -0.08 5.87 -1.57
C ALA A 97 1.06 6.81 -2.01
N VAL A 98 1.50 7.70 -1.12
CA VAL A 98 2.64 8.61 -1.36
C VAL A 98 3.92 7.81 -1.57
N LEU A 99 4.18 6.79 -0.74
CA LEU A 99 5.37 5.97 -0.84
C LEU A 99 5.45 5.22 -2.18
N LEU A 100 4.32 4.67 -2.65
CA LEU A 100 4.23 4.02 -3.96
C LEU A 100 4.39 5.01 -5.12
N ALA A 101 3.76 6.19 -5.02
CA ALA A 101 3.82 7.23 -6.04
C ALA A 101 5.24 7.81 -6.21
N LEU A 102 6.01 7.92 -5.11
CA LEU A 102 7.42 8.35 -5.18
C LEU A 102 8.36 7.22 -5.58
N SER A 103 8.06 5.97 -5.23
CA SER A 103 8.94 4.82 -5.49
C SER A 103 9.26 4.63 -6.98
N TYR A 104 8.24 4.66 -7.84
CA TYR A 104 8.41 4.44 -9.28
C TYR A 104 9.33 5.47 -9.98
N PRO A 105 9.11 6.79 -9.87
CA PRO A 105 9.98 7.79 -10.50
C PRO A 105 11.39 7.81 -9.89
N LEU A 106 11.54 7.59 -8.58
CA LEU A 106 12.87 7.46 -7.95
C LEU A 106 13.62 6.27 -8.53
N TYR A 107 12.96 5.11 -8.67
CA TYR A 107 13.59 3.92 -9.22
C TYR A 107 13.99 4.11 -10.69
N ARG A 108 13.19 4.83 -11.49
CA ARG A 108 13.58 5.14 -12.87
C ARG A 108 14.80 6.05 -12.98
N HIS A 109 15.00 6.93 -12.00
CA HIS A 109 16.12 7.88 -12.00
C HIS A 109 17.40 7.34 -11.36
N LEU A 110 17.28 6.63 -10.24
CA LEU A 110 18.44 6.08 -9.51
C LEU A 110 18.75 4.64 -9.92
N GLY A 111 17.74 3.88 -10.30
CA GLY A 111 17.91 2.51 -10.78
C GLY A 111 18.49 2.48 -12.18
N ALA A 112 18.97 1.32 -12.58
CA ALA A 112 19.48 1.08 -13.93
C ALA A 112 18.47 0.20 -14.69
N PRO A 113 17.33 0.76 -15.15
CA PRO A 113 16.32 0.01 -15.88
C PRO A 113 16.92 -0.46 -17.20
N GLY A 114 17.09 -1.77 -17.35
CA GLY A 114 17.62 -2.37 -18.57
C GLY A 114 19.12 -2.72 -18.54
N THR A 115 19.72 -2.87 -17.35
CA THR A 115 21.01 -3.57 -17.27
C THR A 115 20.83 -4.98 -17.83
N LYS A 116 21.47 -5.24 -18.98
CA LYS A 116 21.57 -6.60 -19.52
C LYS A 116 22.32 -7.41 -18.49
N SER A 117 21.80 -8.60 -18.18
CA SER A 117 22.41 -9.58 -17.27
C SER A 117 23.92 -9.61 -17.55
N ALA A 118 24.74 -9.31 -16.55
CA ALA A 118 26.17 -9.47 -16.70
C ALA A 118 26.42 -10.91 -17.17
N PRO A 119 27.11 -11.14 -18.30
CA PRO A 119 27.25 -12.49 -18.82
C PRO A 119 28.01 -13.33 -17.78
N LEU A 120 27.32 -14.34 -17.26
CA LEU A 120 27.87 -15.34 -16.35
C LEU A 120 28.98 -16.05 -17.13
N HIS A 121 30.24 -15.75 -16.78
CA HIS A 121 31.44 -16.41 -17.28
C HIS A 121 31.61 -16.47 -18.81
N ARG A 122 32.55 -15.65 -19.31
CA ARG A 122 33.20 -15.85 -20.60
C ARG A 122 33.92 -17.22 -20.59
N GLN A 123 33.28 -18.27 -21.10
CA GLN A 123 33.95 -19.53 -21.39
C GLN A 123 34.99 -19.25 -22.49
N PRO A 124 36.29 -19.50 -22.26
CA PRO A 124 37.29 -19.31 -23.30
C PRO A 124 36.95 -20.18 -24.52
N PRO A 125 37.19 -19.68 -25.74
CA PRO A 125 36.85 -20.39 -26.97
C PRO A 125 37.50 -21.78 -26.96
N LEU A 126 36.73 -22.79 -27.35
CA LEU A 126 37.25 -24.15 -27.54
C LEU A 126 38.44 -24.08 -28.51
N PRO A 127 39.53 -24.84 -28.26
CA PRO A 127 40.66 -24.89 -29.19
C PRO A 127 40.16 -25.29 -30.58
N SER A 128 40.70 -24.62 -31.61
CA SER A 128 40.33 -24.88 -33.01
C SER A 128 40.47 -26.37 -33.34
N PRO A 129 39.57 -26.93 -34.16
CA PRO A 129 39.66 -28.33 -34.57
C PRO A 129 41.02 -28.60 -35.21
N PRO A 130 41.61 -29.80 -34.99
CA PRO A 130 42.89 -30.14 -35.57
C PRO A 130 42.83 -30.06 -37.11
N PRO A 131 43.97 -29.77 -37.77
CA PRO A 131 44.02 -29.65 -39.23
C PRO A 131 43.53 -30.96 -39.90
N PRO A 132 42.97 -30.86 -41.12
CA PRO A 132 42.49 -32.02 -41.85
C PRO A 132 43.61 -33.05 -42.04
N MET A 133 43.27 -34.34 -41.97
CA MET A 133 44.23 -35.45 -42.06
C MET A 133 45.13 -35.38 -43.33
N ALA A 134 44.66 -34.73 -44.40
CA ALA A 134 45.44 -34.50 -45.62
C ALA A 134 46.72 -33.68 -45.37
N ASP A 135 46.67 -32.67 -44.50
CA ASP A 135 47.83 -31.82 -44.18
C ASP A 135 48.86 -32.58 -43.34
N LEU A 136 48.41 -33.52 -42.50
CA LEU A 136 49.28 -34.37 -41.68
C LEU A 136 50.03 -35.44 -42.48
N ILE A 137 49.54 -35.82 -43.66
CA ILE A 137 50.16 -36.86 -44.52
C ILE A 137 51.15 -36.24 -45.52
N SER A 138 51.01 -34.94 -45.84
CA SER A 138 51.90 -34.23 -46.76
C SER A 138 53.41 -34.35 -46.44
N PRO A 139 53.86 -34.31 -45.17
CA PRO A 139 55.29 -34.44 -44.85
C PRO A 139 55.78 -35.88 -45.04
N LEU A 140 54.92 -36.88 -44.78
CA LEU A 140 55.24 -38.30 -44.92
C LEU A 140 55.48 -38.70 -46.38
N CYS A 141 54.80 -38.06 -47.33
CA CYS A 141 55.00 -38.33 -48.76
C CYS A 141 56.32 -37.75 -49.30
N SER A 142 56.91 -36.76 -48.61
CA SER A 142 58.22 -36.18 -48.95
C SER A 142 59.42 -36.91 -48.33
N ILE A 143 59.17 -37.93 -47.48
CA ILE A 143 60.24 -38.74 -46.88
C ILE A 143 60.91 -39.60 -47.95
N ASN A 144 62.14 -39.22 -48.29
CA ASN A 144 62.98 -39.97 -49.21
C ASN A 144 63.62 -41.16 -48.48
N TRP A 145 62.98 -42.33 -48.55
CA TRP A 145 63.46 -43.56 -47.92
C TRP A 145 64.80 -44.07 -48.47
N LYS A 146 65.33 -43.52 -49.57
CA LYS A 146 66.66 -43.92 -50.10
C LYS A 146 67.85 -43.35 -49.30
N ARG A 147 67.59 -42.59 -48.22
CA ARG A 147 68.62 -41.94 -47.39
C ARG A 147 68.68 -42.44 -45.94
N VAL A 148 68.03 -43.57 -45.64
CA VAL A 148 68.11 -44.33 -44.38
C VAL A 148 68.59 -45.73 -44.71
#